data_AF-A0A9D1Z081-F1
#
_entry.id   AF-A0A9D1Z081-F1
#
_cell.length_a   1.000
_cell.length_b   1.000
_cell.length_c   1.000
_cell.angle_alpha   90.00
_cell.angle_beta   90.00
_cell.angle_gamma   90.00
#
_symmetry.space_group_name_H-M   'P 1'
#
loop_
_entity.id
_entity.type
_entity.pdbx_description
1 polymer ?
#
loop_
_entity_poly.entity_id
_entity_poly.type
_entity_poly.pdbx_seq_one_letter_code
_entity_poly.pdbx_strand_id
1 'polypeptide(L)'
;MKTYAIIKRTALSLAVLLTAGLAGGCNQTEIGTEPADNSGITPTTIQKGYLTDENSLRGSHTTEVRVEGNGTVSLYLRATKPGEGVSEVSLTYAPELVEAYNDRTGNMYEALPESQVTLPEEHFTLEASSQRSTALNLSYTLSGEQTAGNTYVIPLRATVVSGSLKMNTEDSEYLIFLNVVENPGDCNKGDDRSKVLCVLETNDVNPLNALSFKLKDSGKYFYDIVVLFSDNIILDETTGTVHALVNEQIKSILNNRDKYLKPLQDRGMKVVLAITPYHTHAGVANLMPATAEAFAKELKIICDTYSLDGVFFDDEYTALQDPAPTGFYPTNTAEAAADLMYRVKQLMPDRMVIAYRLGAIQNMTSEGCKFEDPTGKIWQPGDYIDYVMVDYSDSWVAKLSEFPGLPSNRFALHNYNFNSNSPSWPKVADLEEVRDLYKSVVIYGMNPFHPSNSFDTTPIGTSSGEKLTQLQALERVCETLFDEELDYDGVKYEADYKK
;
A
#
# COMPACT_ATOMS: atom_id res chain seq x y z
N MET A 1 40.45 -2.42 -41.22
CA MET A 1 40.47 -1.25 -42.13
C MET A 1 39.99 -1.67 -43.51
N LYS A 2 38.74 -1.38 -43.87
CA LYS A 2 38.27 -1.26 -45.25
C LYS A 2 36.84 -0.69 -45.25
N THR A 3 36.64 0.25 -46.15
CA THR A 3 35.66 1.33 -46.14
C THR A 3 34.77 1.15 -47.37
N TYR A 4 33.45 1.20 -47.16
CA TYR A 4 32.38 1.73 -48.03
C TYR A 4 32.20 1.33 -49.52
N ALA A 5 30.92 1.06 -49.82
CA ALA A 5 30.08 1.69 -50.86
C ALA A 5 29.67 0.93 -52.15
N ILE A 6 28.34 0.68 -52.20
CA ILE A 6 27.38 0.90 -53.31
C ILE A 6 27.28 -0.16 -54.42
N ILE A 7 26.05 -0.65 -54.69
CA ILE A 7 25.35 -0.62 -56.01
C ILE A 7 23.87 -1.08 -55.88
N LYS A 8 23.04 -0.53 -56.77
CA LYS A 8 21.57 -0.38 -56.84
C LYS A 8 20.82 -1.50 -57.62
N ARG A 9 19.49 -1.54 -57.38
CA ARG A 9 18.31 -1.64 -58.31
C ARG A 9 17.84 -3.00 -58.90
N THR A 10 16.53 -3.27 -58.72
CA THR A 10 15.45 -3.44 -59.76
C THR A 10 14.05 -3.56 -59.09
N ALA A 11 13.09 -2.63 -59.31
CA ALA A 11 11.96 -2.60 -60.28
C ALA A 11 10.72 -3.46 -59.85
N LEU A 12 9.60 -2.90 -59.33
CA LEU A 12 8.44 -2.18 -59.92
C LEU A 12 7.43 -3.06 -60.73
N SER A 13 6.17 -3.11 -60.27
CA SER A 13 4.94 -3.27 -61.09
C SER A 13 3.72 -2.73 -60.33
N LEU A 14 2.81 -2.09 -61.06
CA LEU A 14 1.71 -1.20 -60.63
C LEU A 14 0.40 -1.71 -61.26
N ALA A 15 -0.75 -1.66 -60.55
CA ALA A 15 -2.09 -1.54 -61.18
C ALA A 15 -3.19 -1.16 -60.17
N VAL A 16 -4.11 -0.32 -60.64
CA VAL A 16 -5.23 0.39 -59.97
C VAL A 16 -6.57 -0.28 -60.29
N LEU A 17 -7.58 -0.19 -59.41
CA LEU A 17 -9.01 -0.01 -59.77
C LEU A 17 -9.90 0.33 -58.54
N LEU A 18 -10.56 1.50 -58.61
CA LEU A 18 -11.84 1.86 -57.95
C LEU A 18 -12.99 1.02 -58.59
N THR A 19 -14.14 0.66 -57.99
CA THR A 19 -15.23 1.49 -57.42
C THR A 19 -16.39 0.58 -56.93
N ALA A 20 -17.19 1.11 -55.98
CA ALA A 20 -18.63 0.91 -55.71
C ALA A 20 -19.14 -0.14 -54.69
N GLY A 21 -19.90 0.33 -53.68
CA GLY A 21 -21.06 -0.40 -53.13
C GLY A 21 -21.28 -0.43 -51.61
N LEU A 22 -21.84 0.65 -51.06
CA LEU A 22 -22.68 0.82 -49.84
C LEU A 22 -22.98 -0.34 -48.84
N ALA A 23 -22.93 0.07 -47.55
CA ALA A 23 -23.77 -0.30 -46.38
C ALA A 23 -23.48 -1.60 -45.60
N GLY A 24 -23.18 -1.45 -44.30
CA GLY A 24 -23.36 -2.49 -43.28
C GLY A 24 -22.40 -2.42 -42.10
N GLY A 25 -22.94 -2.24 -40.90
CA GLY A 25 -22.36 -2.35 -39.54
C GLY A 25 -20.90 -2.79 -39.37
N CYS A 26 -20.16 -1.98 -38.62
CA CYS A 26 -18.91 -2.39 -37.96
C CYS A 26 -19.23 -3.49 -36.92
N ASN A 27 -19.14 -4.76 -37.32
CA ASN A 27 -18.93 -5.84 -36.37
C ASN A 27 -17.44 -5.89 -36.04
N GLN A 28 -17.11 -5.66 -34.77
CA GLN A 28 -15.83 -6.01 -34.18
C GLN A 28 -15.57 -7.50 -34.44
N THR A 29 -14.69 -7.82 -35.37
CA THR A 29 -13.99 -9.10 -35.39
C THR A 29 -12.85 -9.03 -34.39
N GLU A 30 -12.86 -10.01 -33.48
CA GLU A 30 -11.88 -10.36 -32.47
C GLU A 30 -10.44 -9.91 -32.81
N ILE A 31 -9.80 -9.23 -31.86
CA ILE A 31 -8.36 -8.98 -31.89
C ILE A 31 -7.67 -10.34 -31.85
N GLY A 32 -7.07 -10.73 -32.97
CA GLY A 32 -6.21 -11.91 -33.03
C GLY A 32 -5.09 -11.78 -32.01
N THR A 33 -5.09 -12.67 -31.02
CA THR A 33 -3.99 -12.88 -30.08
C THR A 33 -2.82 -13.52 -30.83
N GLU A 34 -2.02 -12.72 -31.53
CA GLU A 34 -0.67 -13.13 -31.89
C GLU A 34 0.17 -13.14 -30.60
N PRO A 35 0.89 -14.23 -30.27
CA PRO A 35 1.78 -14.26 -29.12
C PRO A 35 2.84 -13.17 -29.24
N ALA A 36 3.23 -12.57 -28.11
CA ALA A 36 4.39 -11.70 -28.07
C ALA A 36 5.63 -12.43 -28.63
N ASP A 37 6.41 -11.74 -29.46
CA ASP A 37 7.68 -12.24 -29.99
C ASP A 37 8.69 -12.39 -28.83
N ASN A 38 8.75 -13.60 -28.27
CA ASN A 38 9.68 -13.98 -27.20
C ASN A 38 11.07 -14.37 -27.71
N SER A 39 11.40 -14.14 -28.99
CA SER A 39 12.67 -14.60 -29.59
C SER A 39 13.94 -13.96 -29.00
N GLY A 40 13.80 -12.97 -28.10
CA GLY A 40 14.89 -12.38 -27.31
C GLY A 40 14.92 -12.75 -25.81
N ILE A 41 13.88 -13.41 -25.28
CA ILE A 41 13.83 -13.83 -23.87
C ILE A 41 14.30 -15.27 -23.80
N THR A 42 15.51 -15.51 -23.31
CA THR A 42 15.91 -16.88 -22.93
C THR A 42 15.19 -17.22 -21.63
N PRO A 43 14.25 -18.18 -21.61
CA PRO A 43 13.63 -18.61 -20.36
C PRO A 43 14.72 -19.19 -19.49
N THR A 44 14.87 -18.69 -18.26
CA THR A 44 15.88 -19.24 -17.35
C THR A 44 15.53 -20.70 -17.06
N THR A 45 16.48 -21.62 -17.29
CA THR A 45 16.29 -23.04 -16.96
C THR A 45 16.36 -23.27 -15.45
N ILE A 46 16.78 -22.27 -14.68
CA ILE A 46 16.95 -22.33 -13.23
C ILE A 46 15.63 -22.03 -12.53
N GLN A 47 15.22 -22.91 -11.61
CA GLN A 47 14.12 -22.65 -10.69
C GLN A 47 14.66 -21.79 -9.54
N LYS A 48 14.11 -20.57 -9.34
CA LYS A 48 14.47 -19.71 -8.21
C LYS A 48 13.41 -19.77 -7.12
N GLY A 49 13.83 -19.91 -5.87
CA GLY A 49 12.97 -19.93 -4.69
C GLY A 49 13.02 -18.61 -3.93
N TYR A 50 11.94 -18.26 -3.22
CA TYR A 50 11.83 -17.10 -2.33
C TYR A 50 10.78 -17.35 -1.23
N LEU A 51 10.90 -16.65 -0.10
CA LEU A 51 9.94 -16.73 1.01
C LEU A 51 8.80 -15.70 0.88
N THR A 52 7.58 -16.11 1.26
CA THR A 52 6.45 -15.20 1.46
C THR A 52 5.66 -15.52 2.71
N ASP A 53 4.90 -14.56 3.23
CA ASP A 53 3.81 -14.84 4.17
C ASP A 53 2.55 -15.37 3.44
N GLU A 54 1.45 -15.49 4.19
CA GLU A 54 0.13 -15.87 3.70
C GLU A 54 -0.46 -14.89 2.68
N ASN A 55 -0.14 -13.60 2.80
CA ASN A 55 -0.58 -12.53 1.91
C ASN A 55 0.34 -12.38 0.68
N SER A 56 1.28 -13.32 0.49
CA SER A 56 2.27 -13.33 -0.58
C SER A 56 3.30 -12.19 -0.51
N LEU A 57 3.46 -11.55 0.66
CA LEU A 57 4.49 -10.53 0.88
C LEU A 57 5.87 -11.16 0.95
N ARG A 58 6.77 -10.71 0.08
CA ARG A 58 8.13 -11.22 -0.05
C ARG A 58 9.14 -10.40 0.75
N GLY A 59 10.05 -11.07 1.44
CA GLY A 59 11.20 -10.49 2.16
C GLY A 59 10.88 -9.87 3.52
N SER A 60 9.65 -9.46 3.78
CA SER A 60 9.26 -9.03 5.12
C SER A 60 7.78 -9.21 5.42
N HIS A 61 7.48 -9.34 6.70
CA HIS A 61 6.14 -9.29 7.27
C HIS A 61 6.14 -8.29 8.41
N THR A 62 5.05 -7.56 8.60
CA THR A 62 4.89 -6.64 9.73
C THR A 62 3.60 -6.98 10.46
N THR A 63 3.67 -7.09 11.78
CA THR A 63 2.50 -7.37 12.62
C THR A 63 2.61 -6.64 13.96
N GLU A 64 1.46 -6.37 14.56
CA GLU A 64 1.39 -5.74 15.87
C GLU A 64 1.29 -6.76 16.98
N VAL A 65 2.03 -6.52 18.06
CA VAL A 65 2.09 -7.42 19.21
C VAL A 65 1.99 -6.64 20.50
N ARG A 66 1.44 -7.26 21.54
CA ARG A 66 1.46 -6.72 22.91
C ARG A 66 2.85 -6.90 23.52
N VAL A 67 3.19 -6.01 24.45
CA VAL A 67 4.39 -6.11 25.31
C VAL A 67 4.50 -7.49 25.96
N GLU A 68 3.38 -8.03 26.41
CA GLU A 68 3.22 -9.44 26.78
C GLU A 68 2.30 -10.11 25.77
N GLY A 69 2.89 -10.86 24.84
CA GLY A 69 2.18 -11.41 23.70
C GLY A 69 2.86 -12.64 23.14
N ASN A 70 2.11 -13.40 22.36
CA ASN A 70 2.63 -14.46 21.52
C ASN A 70 1.92 -14.42 20.18
N GLY A 71 2.55 -14.99 19.17
CA GLY A 71 1.98 -15.07 17.84
C GLY A 71 2.66 -16.14 17.03
N THR A 72 2.04 -16.43 15.88
CA THR A 72 2.55 -17.38 14.90
C THR A 72 2.53 -16.71 13.54
N VAL A 73 3.62 -16.82 12.80
CA VAL A 73 3.70 -16.38 11.40
C VAL A 73 3.85 -17.61 10.52
N SER A 74 2.96 -17.72 9.55
CA SER A 74 2.98 -18.76 8.54
C SER A 74 3.80 -18.29 7.34
N LEU A 75 4.93 -18.94 7.09
CA LEU A 75 5.75 -18.68 5.91
C LEU A 75 5.56 -19.78 4.87
N TYR A 76 5.79 -19.43 3.61
CA TYR A 76 5.72 -20.33 2.47
C TYR A 76 6.98 -20.15 1.62
N LEU A 77 7.52 -21.27 1.14
CA LEU A 77 8.48 -21.27 0.06
C LEU A 77 7.74 -21.23 -1.27
N ARG A 78 8.08 -20.25 -2.11
CA ARG A 78 7.55 -20.12 -3.46
C ARG A 78 8.66 -20.22 -4.50
N ALA A 79 8.29 -20.63 -5.70
CA ALA A 79 9.22 -20.75 -6.82
C ALA A 79 8.73 -20.07 -8.09
N THR A 80 9.68 -19.53 -8.86
CA THR A 80 9.41 -18.82 -10.12
C THR A 80 8.81 -19.70 -11.21
N LYS A 81 8.97 -21.02 -11.09
CA LYS A 81 8.38 -22.02 -12.00
C LYS A 81 8.28 -23.39 -11.32
N PRO A 82 7.49 -24.33 -11.86
CA PRO A 82 7.46 -25.71 -11.38
C PRO A 82 8.84 -26.38 -11.52
N GLY A 83 9.21 -27.19 -10.53
CA GLY A 83 10.48 -27.92 -10.51
C GLY A 83 10.36 -29.35 -11.03
N GLU A 84 11.45 -29.93 -11.52
CA GLU A 84 11.49 -31.32 -12.01
C GLU A 84 11.55 -32.37 -10.87
N GLY A 85 11.94 -31.94 -9.66
CA GLY A 85 12.04 -32.80 -8.48
C GLY A 85 11.77 -32.03 -7.19
N VAL A 86 11.75 -32.76 -6.08
CA VAL A 86 11.54 -32.19 -4.74
C VAL A 86 12.75 -31.35 -4.35
N SER A 87 12.51 -30.19 -3.74
CA SER A 87 13.55 -29.39 -3.09
C SER A 87 13.19 -29.14 -1.63
N GLU A 88 14.17 -29.25 -0.75
CA GLU A 88 14.02 -28.93 0.67
C GLU A 88 14.81 -27.68 1.03
N VAL A 89 14.20 -26.80 1.83
CA VAL A 89 14.81 -25.56 2.30
C VAL A 89 14.62 -25.45 3.82
N SER A 90 15.72 -25.32 4.55
CA SER A 90 15.72 -25.09 6.00
C SER A 90 15.56 -23.60 6.31
N LEU A 91 15.12 -23.27 7.53
CA LEU A 91 14.98 -21.91 8.03
C LEU A 91 15.80 -21.77 9.33
N THR A 92 16.58 -20.70 9.42
CA THR A 92 17.48 -20.45 10.56
C THR A 92 17.36 -19.02 11.06
N TYR A 93 17.64 -18.79 12.34
CA TYR A 93 17.67 -17.47 12.95
C TYR A 93 18.99 -16.75 12.57
N ALA A 94 18.91 -15.51 12.08
CA ALA A 94 20.04 -14.80 11.46
C ALA A 94 20.17 -13.33 11.93
N PRO A 95 20.63 -13.07 13.17
CA PRO A 95 20.62 -11.75 13.78
C PRO A 95 21.39 -10.67 13.00
N GLU A 96 22.42 -11.06 12.25
CA GLU A 96 23.24 -10.15 11.44
C GLU A 96 22.44 -9.42 10.35
N LEU A 97 21.27 -9.94 9.96
CA LEU A 97 20.40 -9.29 8.98
C LEU A 97 19.82 -7.98 9.52
N VAL A 98 19.53 -7.90 10.82
CA VAL A 98 19.00 -6.67 11.44
C VAL A 98 20.07 -5.60 11.49
N GLU A 99 21.32 -5.97 11.81
CA GLU A 99 22.47 -5.05 11.80
C GLU A 99 22.68 -4.47 10.40
N ALA A 100 22.75 -5.34 9.38
CA ALA A 100 22.91 -4.91 7.99
C ALA A 100 21.73 -4.03 7.51
N TYR A 101 20.52 -4.34 7.96
CA TYR A 101 19.34 -3.55 7.65
C TYR A 101 19.40 -2.15 8.27
N ASN A 102 19.72 -2.06 9.56
CA ASN A 102 19.85 -0.81 10.30
C ASN A 102 20.94 0.08 9.69
N ASP A 103 22.13 -0.48 9.40
CA ASP A 103 23.24 0.28 8.79
C ASP A 103 22.87 0.92 7.45
N ARG A 104 22.11 0.19 6.63
CA ARG A 104 21.68 0.67 5.30
C ARG A 104 20.59 1.73 5.39
N THR A 105 19.70 1.64 6.37
CA THR A 105 18.45 2.43 6.42
C THR A 105 18.45 3.53 7.47
N GLY A 106 19.44 3.54 8.36
CA GLY A 106 19.50 4.44 9.52
C GLY A 106 18.48 4.11 10.61
N ASN A 107 17.92 2.90 10.59
CA ASN A 107 17.03 2.40 11.64
C ASN A 107 17.81 1.91 12.86
N MET A 108 17.10 1.70 13.96
CA MET A 108 17.64 1.17 15.21
C MET A 108 16.78 0.02 15.73
N TYR A 109 16.32 -0.86 14.82
CA TYR A 109 15.52 -2.01 15.22
C TYR A 109 16.33 -2.99 16.07
N GLU A 110 15.67 -3.61 17.03
CA GLU A 110 16.26 -4.63 17.89
C GLU A 110 15.83 -6.03 17.40
N ALA A 111 16.78 -6.96 17.29
CA ALA A 111 16.43 -8.34 17.00
C ALA A 111 15.73 -8.97 18.23
N LEU A 112 14.58 -9.60 18.04
CA LEU A 112 13.89 -10.32 19.12
C LEU A 112 14.77 -11.50 19.56
N PRO A 113 15.16 -11.62 20.85
CA PRO A 113 16.02 -12.70 21.32
C PRO A 113 15.66 -14.08 20.76
N GLU A 114 16.64 -14.84 20.27
CA GLU A 114 16.40 -16.17 19.67
C GLU A 114 15.65 -17.11 20.64
N SER A 115 15.90 -16.99 21.95
CA SER A 115 15.17 -17.74 22.99
C SER A 115 13.67 -17.45 23.07
N GLN A 116 13.21 -16.35 22.45
CA GLN A 116 11.81 -15.95 22.34
C GLN A 116 11.19 -16.37 21.01
N VAL A 117 11.94 -17.04 20.14
CA VAL A 117 11.51 -17.51 18.82
C VAL A 117 11.59 -19.03 18.76
N THR A 118 10.49 -19.66 18.39
CA THR A 118 10.42 -21.10 18.15
C THR A 118 10.33 -21.34 16.65
N LEU A 119 11.44 -21.77 16.06
CA LEU A 119 11.47 -22.20 14.66
C LEU A 119 10.98 -23.65 14.53
N PRO A 120 10.30 -24.00 13.42
CA PRO A 120 9.91 -25.38 13.16
C PRO A 120 11.13 -26.26 12.93
N GLU A 121 11.10 -27.51 13.42
CA GLU A 121 12.12 -28.52 13.14
C GLU A 121 12.06 -29.02 11.68
N GLU A 122 10.91 -28.82 11.03
CA GLU A 122 10.66 -29.23 9.65
C GLU A 122 11.29 -28.26 8.64
N HIS A 123 11.68 -28.78 7.49
CA HIS A 123 12.08 -27.98 6.33
C HIS A 123 10.86 -27.63 5.48
N PHE A 124 10.97 -26.56 4.69
CA PHE A 124 10.05 -26.35 3.58
C PHE A 124 10.26 -27.47 2.57
N THR A 125 9.18 -28.15 2.18
CA THR A 125 9.19 -29.11 1.08
C THR A 125 8.47 -28.51 -0.12
N LEU A 126 9.22 -28.26 -1.20
CA LEU A 126 8.65 -27.89 -2.49
C LEU A 126 8.57 -29.13 -3.39
N GLU A 127 7.36 -29.65 -3.53
CA GLU A 127 7.09 -30.84 -4.34
C GLU A 127 7.38 -30.63 -5.83
N ALA A 128 7.67 -31.73 -6.52
CA ALA A 128 7.82 -31.73 -7.97
C ALA A 128 6.56 -31.16 -8.64
N SER A 129 6.73 -30.35 -9.69
CA SER A 129 5.67 -29.62 -10.38
C SER A 129 4.88 -28.60 -9.54
N SER A 130 5.23 -28.35 -8.27
CA SER A 130 4.66 -27.27 -7.46
C SER A 130 5.47 -25.97 -7.58
N GLN A 131 4.80 -24.86 -7.30
CA GLN A 131 5.40 -23.52 -7.14
C GLN A 131 5.24 -22.95 -5.73
N ARG A 132 4.64 -23.73 -4.82
CA ARG A 132 4.38 -23.32 -3.44
C ARG A 132 4.46 -24.53 -2.51
N SER A 133 5.16 -24.39 -1.39
CA SER A 133 5.16 -25.38 -0.31
C SER A 133 3.90 -25.30 0.54
N THR A 134 3.71 -26.26 1.45
CA THR A 134 2.86 -26.05 2.64
C THR A 134 3.45 -24.95 3.53
N ALA A 135 2.64 -24.46 4.47
CA ALA A 135 3.09 -23.47 5.45
C ALA A 135 4.10 -24.10 6.42
N LEU A 136 5.13 -23.33 6.77
CA LEU A 136 5.88 -23.53 8.00
C LEU A 136 5.50 -22.45 8.99
N ASN A 137 5.14 -22.88 10.20
CA ASN A 137 4.68 -21.99 11.26
C ASN A 137 5.83 -21.75 12.22
N LEU A 138 6.27 -20.51 12.33
CA LEU A 138 7.15 -20.07 13.41
C LEU A 138 6.34 -19.36 14.46
N SER A 139 6.70 -19.53 15.74
CA SER A 139 6.03 -18.86 16.84
C SER A 139 7.01 -17.97 17.59
N TYR A 140 6.50 -16.92 18.22
CA TYR A 140 7.29 -16.05 19.08
C TYR A 140 6.53 -15.74 20.37
N THR A 141 7.27 -15.35 21.41
CA THR A 141 6.70 -14.94 22.70
C THR A 141 7.47 -13.77 23.28
N LEU A 142 6.79 -12.66 23.52
CA LEU A 142 7.32 -11.48 24.19
C LEU A 142 7.10 -11.63 25.70
N SER A 143 8.17 -11.46 26.47
CA SER A 143 8.23 -11.73 27.91
C SER A 143 7.75 -10.56 28.78
N GLY A 144 7.36 -9.44 28.17
CA GLY A 144 7.08 -8.19 28.86
C GLY A 144 8.28 -7.24 28.98
N GLU A 145 9.47 -7.67 28.53
CA GLU A 145 10.69 -6.83 28.52
C GLU A 145 10.74 -5.87 27.32
N GLN A 146 9.95 -6.14 26.27
CA GLN A 146 9.85 -5.30 25.09
C GLN A 146 9.17 -3.95 25.40
N THR A 147 9.65 -2.88 24.78
CA THR A 147 9.10 -1.53 24.99
C THR A 147 7.99 -1.22 23.98
N ALA A 148 6.81 -0.82 24.46
CA ALA A 148 5.74 -0.33 23.60
C ALA A 148 6.19 0.93 22.83
N GLY A 149 5.85 1.00 21.55
CA GLY A 149 6.32 2.02 20.61
C GLY A 149 7.61 1.64 19.87
N ASN A 150 8.29 0.55 20.27
CA ASN A 150 9.45 0.04 19.54
C ASN A 150 9.05 -1.10 18.60
N THR A 151 9.84 -1.26 17.54
CA THR A 151 9.74 -2.39 16.60
C THR A 151 10.88 -3.36 16.85
N TYR A 152 10.54 -4.62 17.12
CA TYR A 152 11.49 -5.74 17.23
C TYR A 152 11.43 -6.59 15.98
N VAL A 153 12.54 -7.24 15.61
CA VAL A 153 12.62 -7.99 14.34
C VAL A 153 13.00 -9.44 14.59
N ILE A 154 12.29 -10.38 13.96
CA ILE A 154 12.73 -11.78 13.85
C ILE A 154 13.40 -11.95 12.48
N PRO A 155 14.73 -11.99 12.43
CA PRO A 155 15.47 -12.19 11.19
C PRO A 155 15.68 -13.67 10.88
N LEU A 156 15.37 -14.04 9.65
CA LEU A 156 15.38 -15.42 9.20
C LEU A 156 16.21 -15.57 7.92
N ARG A 157 16.97 -16.66 7.84
CA ARG A 157 17.65 -17.09 6.62
C ARG A 157 17.25 -18.51 6.23
N ALA A 158 16.79 -18.64 4.99
CA ALA A 158 16.48 -19.88 4.32
C ALA A 158 17.75 -20.48 3.71
N THR A 159 17.91 -21.80 3.71
CA THR A 159 19.05 -22.46 3.04
C THR A 159 18.57 -23.71 2.33
N VAL A 160 18.86 -23.81 1.03
CA VAL A 160 18.55 -25.01 0.24
C VAL A 160 19.35 -26.19 0.78
N VAL A 161 18.64 -27.19 1.29
CA VAL A 161 19.20 -28.42 1.86
C VAL A 161 19.38 -29.47 0.77
N SER A 162 18.39 -29.61 -0.11
CA SER A 162 18.41 -30.58 -1.20
C SER A 162 17.59 -30.10 -2.40
N GLY A 163 17.79 -30.74 -3.55
CA GLY A 163 17.08 -30.42 -4.80
C GLY A 163 17.81 -29.43 -5.71
N SER A 164 17.14 -29.01 -6.79
CA SER A 164 17.71 -28.15 -7.84
C SER A 164 17.36 -26.68 -7.66
N LEU A 165 16.47 -26.34 -6.72
CA LEU A 165 16.09 -24.98 -6.39
C LEU A 165 17.33 -24.13 -6.08
N LYS A 166 17.37 -22.91 -6.61
CA LYS A 166 18.38 -21.91 -6.27
C LYS A 166 17.72 -20.74 -5.57
N MET A 167 18.40 -20.16 -4.60
CA MET A 167 17.97 -18.93 -3.95
C MET A 167 19.11 -17.94 -4.06
N ASN A 168 18.78 -16.69 -4.40
CA ASN A 168 19.70 -15.58 -4.24
C ASN A 168 19.74 -15.20 -2.75
N THR A 169 20.73 -14.39 -2.35
CA THR A 169 20.91 -14.01 -0.94
C THR A 169 19.65 -13.38 -0.35
N GLU A 170 19.03 -12.40 -1.01
CA GLU A 170 17.80 -11.73 -0.51
C GLU A 170 16.61 -12.67 -0.45
N ASP A 171 16.49 -13.55 -1.42
CA ASP A 171 15.34 -14.45 -1.51
C ASP A 171 15.37 -15.49 -0.40
N SER A 172 16.57 -15.72 0.12
CA SER A 172 16.80 -16.50 1.31
C SER A 172 16.58 -15.72 2.60
N GLU A 173 16.47 -14.40 2.58
CA GLU A 173 16.34 -13.57 3.77
C GLU A 173 14.89 -13.13 3.99
N TYR A 174 14.45 -13.13 5.25
CA TYR A 174 13.11 -12.68 5.62
C TYR A 174 13.12 -11.99 6.99
N LEU A 175 12.57 -10.78 7.06
CA LEU A 175 12.48 -10.00 8.30
C LEU A 175 11.02 -9.87 8.75
N ILE A 176 10.73 -10.31 9.96
CA ILE A 176 9.42 -10.15 10.57
C ILE A 176 9.49 -9.00 11.56
N PHE A 177 8.87 -7.87 11.24
CA PHE A 177 8.78 -6.69 12.09
C PHE A 177 7.59 -6.83 13.04
N LEU A 178 7.88 -6.78 14.34
CA LEU A 178 6.91 -6.84 15.43
C LEU A 178 6.78 -5.44 16.03
N ASN A 179 5.73 -4.73 15.65
CA ASN A 179 5.41 -3.42 16.18
C ASN A 179 4.79 -3.62 17.58
N VAL A 180 5.54 -3.31 18.63
CA VAL A 180 5.08 -3.54 20.00
C VAL A 180 4.21 -2.39 20.43
N VAL A 181 2.97 -2.67 20.81
CA VAL A 181 1.97 -1.67 21.21
C VAL A 181 1.33 -2.03 22.54
N GLU A 182 0.82 -1.03 23.27
CA GLU A 182 0.13 -1.25 24.54
C GLU A 182 -1.18 -2.04 24.34
N ASN A 183 -1.93 -1.72 23.28
CA ASN A 183 -3.17 -2.38 22.95
C ASN A 183 -3.42 -2.46 21.43
N PRO A 184 -3.09 -3.59 20.78
CA PRO A 184 -3.31 -3.78 19.34
C PRO A 184 -4.78 -4.02 18.97
N GLY A 185 -5.71 -4.00 19.94
CA GLY A 185 -6.89 -4.85 19.88
C GLY A 185 -8.25 -4.15 19.90
N ASP A 186 -8.35 -2.86 20.19
CA ASP A 186 -9.69 -2.25 20.36
C ASP A 186 -10.37 -2.01 19.02
N CYS A 187 -9.64 -1.77 17.93
CA CYS A 187 -10.18 -1.73 16.57
C CYS A 187 -10.01 -3.06 15.80
N ASN A 188 -9.25 -4.02 16.31
CA ASN A 188 -9.03 -5.29 15.63
C ASN A 188 -10.31 -6.14 15.66
N LYS A 189 -10.92 -6.27 14.48
CA LYS A 189 -12.15 -7.03 14.22
C LYS A 189 -11.89 -8.49 13.80
N GLY A 190 -10.62 -8.91 13.68
CA GLY A 190 -10.18 -10.22 13.17
C GLY A 190 -9.56 -10.14 11.78
N ASP A 191 -8.70 -11.11 11.46
CA ASP A 191 -7.87 -11.08 10.25
C ASP A 191 -8.66 -11.28 8.94
N ASP A 192 -9.76 -12.03 8.99
CA ASP A 192 -10.68 -12.23 7.86
C ASP A 192 -11.78 -11.15 7.77
N ARG A 193 -11.78 -10.15 8.66
CA ARG A 193 -12.75 -9.05 8.65
C ARG A 193 -12.22 -7.85 7.89
N SER A 194 -13.14 -7.15 7.23
CA SER A 194 -12.82 -5.96 6.43
C SER A 194 -12.17 -4.87 7.27
N LYS A 195 -11.19 -4.18 6.69
CA LYS A 195 -10.55 -2.99 7.27
C LYS A 195 -11.23 -1.72 6.73
N VAL A 196 -11.51 -0.77 7.62
CA VAL A 196 -12.13 0.51 7.27
C VAL A 196 -11.12 1.64 7.43
N LEU A 197 -10.78 2.30 6.33
CA LEU A 197 -9.92 3.47 6.31
C LEU A 197 -10.78 4.73 6.31
N CYS A 198 -10.46 5.69 7.19
CA CYS A 198 -11.09 6.99 7.24
C CYS A 198 -10.12 8.06 6.73
N VAL A 199 -10.42 8.67 5.57
CA VAL A 199 -9.64 9.81 5.08
C VAL A 199 -10.33 11.08 5.54
N LEU A 200 -9.70 11.79 6.48
CA LEU A 200 -10.27 12.97 7.12
C LEU A 200 -9.65 14.25 6.60
N GLU A 201 -10.49 15.17 6.14
CA GLU A 201 -10.13 16.55 5.84
C GLU A 201 -9.76 17.28 7.13
N THR A 202 -8.52 17.12 7.57
CA THR A 202 -8.02 17.64 8.86
C THR A 202 -7.96 19.15 8.91
N ASN A 203 -8.00 19.81 7.76
CA ASN A 203 -8.26 21.25 7.68
C ASN A 203 -9.59 21.63 8.35
N ASP A 204 -10.55 20.72 8.47
CA ASP A 204 -11.89 20.97 9.01
C ASP A 204 -12.35 20.02 10.12
N VAL A 205 -11.87 18.79 10.13
CA VAL A 205 -12.37 17.72 10.99
C VAL A 205 -11.27 17.19 11.91
N ASN A 206 -11.53 17.21 13.22
CA ASN A 206 -10.61 16.68 14.21
C ASN A 206 -10.52 15.14 14.08
N PRO A 207 -9.31 14.55 14.00
CA PRO A 207 -9.14 13.10 13.86
C PRO A 207 -9.72 12.29 15.03
N LEU A 208 -9.87 12.90 16.22
CA LEU A 208 -10.51 12.25 17.37
C LEU A 208 -11.98 11.85 17.12
N ASN A 209 -12.65 12.41 16.11
CA ASN A 209 -14.00 11.96 15.74
C ASN A 209 -14.06 10.48 15.35
N ALA A 210 -12.96 9.87 14.91
CA ALA A 210 -12.91 8.43 14.67
C ALA A 210 -13.16 7.59 15.94
N LEU A 211 -12.95 8.14 17.14
CA LEU A 211 -13.21 7.48 18.42
C LEU A 211 -14.70 7.40 18.80
N SER A 212 -15.58 8.08 18.08
CA SER A 212 -16.99 8.10 18.44
C SER A 212 -17.77 6.89 17.90
N PHE A 213 -17.12 6.01 17.13
CA PHE A 213 -17.78 4.94 16.37
C PHE A 213 -17.27 3.55 16.75
N LYS A 214 -18.19 2.70 17.18
CA LYS A 214 -17.94 1.29 17.51
C LYS A 214 -18.96 0.37 16.85
N LEU A 215 -18.63 -0.91 16.81
CA LEU A 215 -19.59 -1.97 16.56
C LEU A 215 -20.26 -2.37 17.88
N LYS A 216 -21.58 -2.45 17.86
CA LYS A 216 -22.41 -2.52 19.08
C LYS A 216 -22.19 -3.79 19.91
N ASP A 217 -22.04 -4.95 19.28
CA ASP A 217 -22.02 -6.23 19.98
C ASP A 217 -20.60 -6.59 20.44
N SER A 218 -19.60 -6.37 19.58
CA SER A 218 -18.19 -6.64 19.86
C SER A 218 -17.52 -5.52 20.67
N GLY A 219 -18.09 -4.32 20.66
CA GLY A 219 -17.52 -3.12 21.28
C GLY A 219 -16.25 -2.62 20.61
N LYS A 220 -15.88 -3.17 19.45
CA LYS A 220 -14.67 -2.80 18.70
C LYS A 220 -14.85 -1.47 18.00
N TYR A 221 -13.77 -0.70 17.87
CA TYR A 221 -13.77 0.51 17.07
C TYR A 221 -14.02 0.21 15.59
N PHE A 222 -14.86 1.03 14.98
CA PHE A 222 -15.28 0.88 13.59
C PHE A 222 -14.12 1.09 12.62
N TYR A 223 -13.36 2.19 12.77
CA TYR A 223 -12.22 2.52 11.92
C TYR A 223 -10.94 1.78 12.33
N ASP A 224 -10.17 1.33 11.34
CA ASP A 224 -8.86 0.68 11.53
C ASP A 224 -7.70 1.63 11.24
N ILE A 225 -7.86 2.50 10.22
CA ILE A 225 -6.81 3.42 9.77
C ILE A 225 -7.43 4.81 9.63
N VAL A 226 -6.77 5.82 10.19
CA VAL A 226 -7.11 7.23 10.05
C VAL A 226 -6.03 7.92 9.22
N VAL A 227 -6.42 8.44 8.06
CA VAL A 227 -5.53 9.20 7.17
C VAL A 227 -5.76 10.69 7.41
N LEU A 228 -4.70 11.39 7.82
CA LEU A 228 -4.68 12.84 8.02
C LEU A 228 -4.55 13.52 6.66
N PHE A 229 -5.67 13.95 6.08
CA PHE A 229 -5.71 14.56 4.75
C PHE A 229 -5.76 16.10 4.84
N SER A 230 -4.82 16.81 4.23
CA SER A 230 -3.48 16.33 3.87
C SER A 230 -2.42 17.38 4.20
N ASP A 231 -1.19 16.92 4.35
CA ASP A 231 -0.01 17.76 4.21
C ASP A 231 0.51 17.68 2.78
N ASN A 232 1.50 18.50 2.45
CA ASN A 232 1.88 18.70 1.07
C ASN A 232 3.35 18.56 0.78
N ILE A 233 3.66 18.11 -0.43
CA ILE A 233 4.97 18.26 -1.04
C ILE A 233 5.05 19.59 -1.80
N ILE A 234 6.10 20.37 -1.52
CA ILE A 234 6.42 21.61 -2.24
C ILE A 234 7.85 21.60 -2.75
N LEU A 235 8.12 22.40 -3.79
CA LEU A 235 9.46 22.87 -4.12
C LEU A 235 9.70 24.21 -3.40
N ASP A 236 10.65 24.25 -2.47
CA ASP A 236 11.13 25.52 -1.90
C ASP A 236 12.03 26.20 -2.93
N GLU A 237 11.57 27.31 -3.50
CA GLU A 237 12.31 28.07 -4.51
C GLU A 237 13.59 28.71 -3.97
N THR A 238 13.69 28.90 -2.64
CA THR A 238 14.86 29.51 -1.99
C THR A 238 16.02 28.52 -1.90
N THR A 239 15.72 27.28 -1.53
CA THR A 239 16.73 26.23 -1.33
C THR A 239 16.87 25.33 -2.55
N GLY A 240 15.87 25.30 -3.43
CA GLY A 240 15.78 24.39 -4.58
C GLY A 240 15.51 22.95 -4.19
N THR A 241 14.96 22.70 -2.99
CA THR A 241 14.74 21.37 -2.43
C THR A 241 13.26 21.09 -2.20
N VAL A 242 12.90 19.80 -2.16
CA VAL A 242 11.55 19.36 -1.82
C VAL A 242 11.38 19.25 -0.32
N HIS A 243 10.23 19.68 0.20
CA HIS A 243 9.88 19.57 1.61
C HIS A 243 8.39 19.29 1.83
N ALA A 244 8.09 18.71 2.99
CA ALA A 244 6.77 18.54 3.57
C ALA A 244 6.59 19.42 4.83
N LEU A 245 5.51 19.20 5.57
CA LEU A 245 5.05 19.93 6.75
C LEU A 245 4.78 21.42 6.48
N VAL A 246 4.04 21.70 5.41
CA VAL A 246 3.66 23.07 5.05
C VAL A 246 2.27 23.45 5.52
N ASN A 247 1.39 22.46 5.72
CA ASN A 247 0.04 22.70 6.21
C ASN A 247 0.07 23.01 7.73
N GLU A 248 -0.44 24.18 8.13
CA GLU A 248 -0.43 24.61 9.54
C GLU A 248 -1.34 23.77 10.44
N GLN A 249 -2.48 23.29 9.92
CA GLN A 249 -3.40 22.44 10.67
C GLN A 249 -2.77 21.08 10.96
N ILE A 250 -2.13 20.46 9.96
CA ILE A 250 -1.36 19.23 10.15
C ILE A 250 -0.24 19.45 11.16
N LYS A 251 0.59 20.49 11.00
CA LYS A 251 1.64 20.80 11.97
C LYS A 251 1.11 20.96 13.39
N SER A 252 -0.02 21.64 13.55
CA SER A 252 -0.67 21.82 14.85
C SER A 252 -1.11 20.48 15.45
N ILE A 253 -1.70 19.59 14.65
CA ILE A 253 -2.08 18.22 15.06
C ILE A 253 -0.84 17.42 15.46
N LEU A 254 0.19 17.37 14.61
CA LEU A 254 1.42 16.60 14.82
C LEU A 254 2.18 17.07 16.07
N ASN A 255 2.36 18.39 16.24
CA ASN A 255 3.01 18.95 17.43
C ASN A 255 2.25 18.69 18.74
N ASN A 256 0.97 18.34 18.65
CA ASN A 256 0.12 17.99 19.78
C ASN A 256 -0.32 16.52 19.71
N ARG A 257 0.56 15.64 19.23
CA ARG A 257 0.29 14.22 18.99
C ARG A 257 -0.34 13.51 20.19
N ASP A 258 0.11 13.80 21.42
CA ASP A 258 -0.42 13.18 22.65
C ASP A 258 -1.92 13.43 22.83
N LYS A 259 -2.41 14.55 22.30
CA LYS A 259 -3.83 14.91 22.36
C LYS A 259 -4.61 14.35 21.18
N TYR A 260 -4.10 14.45 19.95
CA TYR A 260 -4.89 14.19 18.74
C TYR A 260 -4.67 12.82 18.10
N LEU A 261 -3.48 12.22 18.29
CA LEU A 261 -3.09 10.99 17.58
C LEU A 261 -2.97 9.81 18.54
N LYS A 262 -2.26 9.99 19.67
CA LYS A 262 -2.05 8.93 20.66
C LYS A 262 -3.37 8.28 21.10
N PRO A 263 -4.47 9.01 21.36
CA PRO A 263 -5.72 8.37 21.74
C PRO A 263 -6.32 7.44 20.68
N LEU A 264 -6.02 7.63 19.40
CA LEU A 264 -6.41 6.73 18.31
C LEU A 264 -5.54 5.47 18.32
N GLN A 265 -4.23 5.65 18.40
CA GLN A 265 -3.24 4.57 18.42
C GLN A 265 -3.35 3.70 19.68
N ASP A 266 -3.69 4.28 20.83
CA ASP A 266 -3.97 3.55 22.08
C ASP A 266 -5.18 2.60 21.95
N ARG A 267 -6.03 2.81 20.92
CA ARG A 267 -7.14 1.92 20.56
C ARG A 267 -6.82 1.01 19.37
N GLY A 268 -5.56 0.96 18.97
CA GLY A 268 -5.06 0.14 17.86
C GLY A 268 -5.23 0.76 16.48
N MET A 269 -5.83 1.94 16.35
CA MET A 269 -5.98 2.57 15.03
C MET A 269 -4.63 3.03 14.49
N LYS A 270 -4.39 2.78 13.21
CA LYS A 270 -3.22 3.29 12.49
C LYS A 270 -3.46 4.76 12.13
N VAL A 271 -2.46 5.62 12.29
CA VAL A 271 -2.52 7.02 11.90
C VAL A 271 -1.51 7.28 10.78
N VAL A 272 -2.00 7.62 9.60
CA VAL A 272 -1.23 7.77 8.36
C VAL A 272 -1.28 9.22 7.89
N LEU A 273 -0.15 9.78 7.45
CA LEU A 273 -0.10 11.13 6.89
C LEU A 273 -0.31 11.10 5.37
N ALA A 274 -1.30 11.82 4.85
CA ALA A 274 -1.42 12.02 3.42
C ALA A 274 -0.49 13.11 2.92
N ILE A 275 0.15 12.86 1.78
CA ILE A 275 1.00 13.80 1.05
C ILE A 275 0.41 14.04 -0.32
N THR A 276 -0.03 15.28 -0.54
CA THR A 276 -0.59 15.74 -1.82
C THR A 276 0.25 16.92 -2.35
N PRO A 277 0.57 17.00 -3.65
CA PRO A 277 1.20 18.18 -4.24
C PRO A 277 0.42 19.48 -3.95
N TYR A 278 1.13 20.61 -3.86
CA TYR A 278 0.52 21.90 -3.52
C TYR A 278 0.84 23.00 -4.53
N HIS A 279 0.39 22.80 -5.77
CA HIS A 279 0.46 23.81 -6.84
C HIS A 279 1.87 24.35 -7.12
N THR A 280 2.90 23.59 -6.77
CA THR A 280 4.29 23.82 -7.17
C THR A 280 4.71 22.75 -8.18
N HIS A 281 5.93 22.84 -8.72
CA HIS A 281 6.45 21.81 -9.62
C HIS A 281 6.64 20.47 -8.91
N ALA A 282 6.95 20.46 -7.61
CA ALA A 282 7.16 19.21 -6.91
C ALA A 282 5.85 18.45 -6.76
N GLY A 283 5.85 17.20 -7.21
CA GLY A 283 4.76 16.26 -7.01
C GLY A 283 5.28 14.88 -6.62
N VAL A 284 4.40 14.05 -6.10
CA VAL A 284 4.74 12.68 -5.66
C VAL A 284 5.13 11.78 -6.84
N ALA A 285 4.78 12.18 -8.07
CA ALA A 285 4.96 11.40 -9.28
C ALA A 285 5.95 12.02 -10.29
N ASN A 286 6.80 12.97 -9.90
CA ASN A 286 7.78 13.56 -10.84
C ASN A 286 9.18 13.80 -10.27
N LEU A 287 9.50 13.21 -9.11
CA LEU A 287 10.82 13.35 -8.51
C LEU A 287 11.86 12.50 -9.27
N MET A 288 13.03 13.08 -9.57
CA MET A 288 14.18 12.28 -10.01
C MET A 288 14.80 11.52 -8.82
N PRO A 289 15.57 10.44 -9.05
CA PRO A 289 16.00 9.52 -7.99
C PRO A 289 16.63 10.16 -6.74
N ALA A 290 17.52 11.14 -6.92
CA ALA A 290 18.16 11.82 -5.78
C ALA A 290 17.18 12.68 -4.97
N THR A 291 16.23 13.32 -5.64
CA THR A 291 15.17 14.13 -5.00
C THR A 291 14.17 13.22 -4.29
N ALA A 292 13.78 12.09 -4.92
CA ALA A 292 12.93 11.08 -4.30
C ALA A 292 13.57 10.48 -3.05
N GLU A 293 14.88 10.21 -3.07
CA GLU A 293 15.61 9.74 -1.90
C GLU A 293 15.63 10.75 -0.75
N ALA A 294 15.88 12.02 -1.06
CA ALA A 294 15.87 13.09 -0.06
C ALA A 294 14.47 13.23 0.58
N PHE A 295 13.42 13.21 -0.24
CA PHE A 295 12.06 13.32 0.24
C PHE A 295 11.63 12.09 1.06
N ALA A 296 11.99 10.88 0.62
CA ALA A 296 11.70 9.66 1.38
C ALA A 296 12.36 9.68 2.78
N LYS A 297 13.59 10.21 2.88
CA LYS A 297 14.27 10.43 4.17
C LYS A 297 13.56 11.47 5.03
N GLU A 298 13.06 12.55 4.44
CA GLU A 298 12.27 13.54 5.15
C GLU A 298 10.97 12.95 5.70
N LEU A 299 10.23 12.19 4.88
CA LEU A 299 9.03 11.46 5.34
C LEU A 299 9.35 10.49 6.47
N LYS A 300 10.51 9.82 6.41
CA LYS A 300 10.98 9.00 7.53
C LYS A 300 11.17 9.79 8.81
N ILE A 301 11.85 10.93 8.74
CA ILE A 301 12.06 11.81 9.91
C ILE A 301 10.71 12.25 10.49
N ILE A 302 9.75 12.63 9.64
CA ILE A 302 8.40 13.04 10.08
C ILE A 302 7.70 11.90 10.81
N CYS A 303 7.64 10.71 10.19
CA CYS A 303 6.99 9.56 10.79
C CYS A 303 7.68 9.09 12.07
N ASP A 304 9.02 9.13 12.15
CA ASP A 304 9.78 8.82 13.37
C ASP A 304 9.49 9.83 14.49
N THR A 305 9.49 11.12 14.16
CA THR A 305 9.29 12.22 15.12
C THR A 305 7.89 12.18 15.75
N TYR A 306 6.87 11.91 14.93
CA TYR A 306 5.48 11.95 15.36
C TYR A 306 4.87 10.56 15.57
N SER A 307 5.69 9.50 15.53
CA SER A 307 5.24 8.12 15.71
C SER A 307 4.08 7.73 14.79
N LEU A 308 4.14 8.14 13.52
CA LEU A 308 3.10 7.85 12.53
C LEU A 308 3.24 6.43 11.99
N ASP A 309 2.12 5.83 11.62
CA ASP A 309 2.05 4.45 11.15
C ASP A 309 2.29 4.31 9.63
N GLY A 310 2.40 5.42 8.88
CA GLY A 310 2.65 5.36 7.45
C GLY A 310 2.39 6.66 6.69
N VAL A 311 2.47 6.54 5.36
CA VAL A 311 2.24 7.63 4.41
C VAL A 311 1.21 7.22 3.35
N PHE A 312 0.29 8.13 3.02
CA PHE A 312 -0.68 8.02 1.94
C PHE A 312 -0.27 8.98 0.81
N PHE A 313 -0.15 8.48 -0.42
CA PHE A 313 0.27 9.27 -1.57
C PHE A 313 -0.89 9.57 -2.50
N ASP A 314 -1.03 10.85 -2.83
CA ASP A 314 -2.06 11.39 -3.69
C ASP A 314 -1.42 12.26 -4.78
N ASP A 315 -1.60 11.90 -6.05
CA ASP A 315 -1.07 12.64 -7.20
C ASP A 315 -2.12 13.59 -7.80
N GLU A 316 -2.52 14.57 -7.02
CA GLU A 316 -3.35 15.70 -7.45
C GLU A 316 -2.61 17.03 -7.30
N TYR A 317 -3.02 18.05 -8.07
CA TYR A 317 -2.60 19.44 -7.86
C TYR A 317 -1.13 19.80 -8.13
N THR A 318 -0.35 18.93 -8.80
CA THR A 318 0.99 19.31 -9.29
C THR A 318 0.87 20.41 -10.36
N ALA A 319 1.68 21.48 -10.25
CA ALA A 319 1.75 22.55 -11.25
C ALA A 319 3.09 22.49 -11.99
N LEU A 320 3.14 21.68 -13.06
CA LEU A 320 4.33 21.49 -13.87
C LEU A 320 4.81 22.81 -14.49
N GLN A 321 6.12 22.95 -14.61
CA GLN A 321 6.83 24.12 -15.14
C GLN A 321 7.69 23.65 -16.32
N ASP A 322 7.84 24.51 -17.33
CA ASP A 322 8.69 24.27 -18.50
C ASP A 322 9.68 25.45 -18.66
N PRO A 323 11.00 25.20 -18.58
CA PRO A 323 11.65 23.90 -18.33
C PRO A 323 11.43 23.38 -16.91
N ALA A 324 11.51 22.07 -16.74
CA ALA A 324 11.46 21.43 -15.42
C ALA A 324 12.64 21.92 -14.55
N PRO A 325 12.40 22.28 -13.28
CA PRO A 325 13.45 22.54 -12.31
C PRO A 325 14.41 21.35 -12.15
N THR A 326 15.65 21.64 -11.72
CA THR A 326 16.66 20.59 -11.51
C THR A 326 16.17 19.59 -10.45
N GLY A 327 16.30 18.29 -10.74
CA GLY A 327 15.89 17.22 -9.82
C GLY A 327 14.46 16.71 -10.04
N PHE A 328 13.77 17.15 -11.11
CA PHE A 328 12.41 16.75 -11.44
C PHE A 328 12.28 16.33 -12.90
N TYR A 329 11.37 15.39 -13.15
CA TYR A 329 10.90 15.08 -14.49
C TYR A 329 9.90 16.14 -14.97
N PRO A 330 9.82 16.41 -16.29
CA PRO A 330 8.90 17.42 -16.83
C PRO A 330 7.42 17.01 -16.79
N THR A 331 7.12 15.75 -16.47
CA THR A 331 5.78 15.18 -16.42
C THR A 331 5.66 14.23 -15.25
N ASN A 332 4.45 14.08 -14.73
CA ASN A 332 4.14 13.05 -13.75
C ASN A 332 4.12 11.67 -14.43
N THR A 333 4.76 10.66 -13.82
CA THR A 333 4.81 9.29 -14.33
C THR A 333 4.61 8.27 -13.22
N ALA A 334 4.07 7.10 -13.58
CA ALA A 334 3.90 5.99 -12.65
C ALA A 334 5.24 5.52 -12.07
N GLU A 335 6.31 5.54 -12.87
CA GLU A 335 7.65 5.13 -12.48
C GLU A 335 8.26 6.05 -11.41
N ALA A 336 8.05 7.36 -11.49
CA ALA A 336 8.55 8.29 -10.48
C ALA A 336 7.76 8.17 -9.16
N ALA A 337 6.44 7.96 -9.24
CA ALA A 337 5.64 7.64 -8.06
C ALA A 337 6.06 6.30 -7.41
N ALA A 338 6.32 5.28 -8.25
CA ALA A 338 6.84 3.99 -7.84
C ALA A 338 8.18 4.11 -7.11
N ASP A 339 9.13 4.90 -7.63
CA ASP A 339 10.46 5.07 -7.03
C ASP A 339 10.36 5.73 -5.66
N LEU A 340 9.50 6.74 -5.50
CA LEU A 340 9.26 7.36 -4.20
C LEU A 340 8.65 6.36 -3.20
N MET A 341 7.56 5.69 -3.56
CA MET A 341 6.89 4.71 -2.69
C MET A 341 7.81 3.54 -2.31
N TYR A 342 8.57 3.03 -3.27
CA TYR A 342 9.58 2.00 -3.05
C TYR A 342 10.64 2.45 -2.04
N ARG A 343 11.22 3.64 -2.21
CA ARG A 343 12.23 4.21 -1.28
C ARG A 343 11.65 4.38 0.12
N VAL A 344 10.42 4.87 0.23
CA VAL A 344 9.72 5.03 1.51
C VAL A 344 9.54 3.69 2.19
N LYS A 345 9.08 2.65 1.47
CA LYS A 345 8.97 1.31 2.05
C LYS A 345 10.32 0.71 2.45
N GLN A 346 11.37 0.92 1.64
CA GLN A 346 12.73 0.47 1.99
C GLN A 346 13.27 1.14 3.26
N LEU A 347 12.90 2.39 3.53
CA LEU A 347 13.35 3.12 4.72
C LEU A 347 12.51 2.80 5.97
N MET A 348 11.24 2.46 5.78
CA MET A 348 10.25 2.23 6.86
C MET A 348 9.39 1.00 6.55
N PRO A 349 9.96 -0.21 6.61
CA PRO A 349 9.27 -1.46 6.24
C PRO A 349 8.13 -1.81 7.20
N ASP A 350 8.23 -1.33 8.44
CA ASP A 350 7.28 -1.48 9.53
C ASP A 350 6.10 -0.51 9.45
N ARG A 351 6.11 0.40 8.48
CA ARG A 351 5.07 1.40 8.24
C ARG A 351 4.34 1.17 6.92
N MET A 352 3.14 1.72 6.85
CA MET A 352 2.25 1.62 5.69
C MET A 352 2.64 2.60 4.59
N VAL A 353 2.56 2.14 3.35
CA VAL A 353 2.54 2.95 2.13
C VAL A 353 1.20 2.73 1.46
N ILE A 354 0.35 3.76 1.43
CA ILE A 354 -0.98 3.70 0.82
C ILE A 354 -0.98 4.55 -0.44
N ALA A 355 -1.45 4.01 -1.55
CA ALA A 355 -1.52 4.70 -2.83
C ALA A 355 -2.95 5.07 -3.18
N TYR A 356 -3.20 6.34 -3.50
CA TYR A 356 -4.44 6.73 -4.15
C TYR A 356 -4.34 6.51 -5.66
N ARG A 357 -5.20 5.65 -6.22
CA ARG A 357 -5.26 5.35 -7.66
C ARG A 357 -5.91 6.53 -8.41
N LEU A 358 -5.14 7.59 -8.58
CA LEU A 358 -5.49 8.79 -9.31
C LEU A 358 -4.21 9.40 -9.94
N GLY A 359 -4.36 10.36 -10.85
CA GLY A 359 -3.21 10.99 -11.52
C GLY A 359 -2.34 9.96 -12.25
N ALA A 360 -1.02 10.04 -12.05
CA ALA A 360 -0.06 9.08 -12.59
C ALA A 360 -0.06 7.71 -11.87
N ILE A 361 -0.72 7.58 -10.72
CA ILE A 361 -0.79 6.36 -9.91
C ILE A 361 -1.98 5.47 -10.34
N GLN A 362 -2.45 5.59 -11.59
CA GLN A 362 -3.57 4.76 -12.08
C GLN A 362 -3.15 3.35 -12.52
N ASN A 363 -1.93 3.22 -13.04
CA ASN A 363 -1.44 1.96 -13.59
C ASN A 363 0.08 1.84 -13.42
N MET A 364 0.51 0.85 -12.63
CA MET A 364 1.90 0.59 -12.27
C MET A 364 2.44 -0.71 -12.89
N THR A 365 1.90 -1.12 -14.04
CA THR A 365 2.33 -2.36 -14.74
C THR A 365 3.66 -2.24 -15.48
N SER A 366 4.14 -1.01 -15.69
CA SER A 366 5.41 -0.73 -16.36
C SER A 366 6.59 -1.43 -15.68
N GLU A 367 7.57 -1.86 -16.46
CA GLU A 367 8.81 -2.43 -15.92
C GLU A 367 9.58 -1.38 -15.08
N GLY A 368 9.42 -0.09 -15.37
CA GLY A 368 10.01 0.98 -14.56
C GLY A 368 9.36 1.18 -13.19
N CYS A 369 8.25 0.48 -12.90
CA CYS A 369 7.66 0.40 -11.55
C CYS A 369 8.20 -0.80 -10.75
N LYS A 370 9.17 -1.54 -11.29
CA LYS A 370 9.86 -2.62 -10.59
C LYS A 370 11.30 -2.22 -10.31
N PHE A 371 11.80 -2.60 -9.13
CA PHE A 371 13.12 -2.21 -8.67
C PHE A 371 13.95 -3.43 -8.32
N GLU A 372 15.19 -3.45 -8.77
CA GLU A 372 16.19 -4.40 -8.30
C GLU A 372 17.00 -3.75 -7.17
N ASP A 373 16.96 -4.33 -5.98
CA ASP A 373 17.82 -3.86 -4.89
C ASP A 373 19.28 -4.32 -5.08
N PRO A 374 20.27 -3.77 -4.34
CA PRO A 374 21.69 -4.11 -4.52
C PRO A 374 22.04 -5.58 -4.37
N THR A 375 21.10 -6.33 -3.83
CA THR A 375 21.24 -7.72 -3.51
C THR A 375 20.70 -8.58 -4.69
N GLY A 376 19.70 -8.09 -5.43
CA GLY A 376 19.17 -8.74 -6.65
C GLY A 376 17.69 -9.11 -6.59
N LYS A 377 16.96 -8.63 -5.58
CA LYS A 377 15.52 -8.85 -5.41
C LYS A 377 14.78 -7.87 -6.31
N ILE A 378 13.90 -8.41 -7.14
CA ILE A 378 12.92 -7.63 -7.87
C ILE A 378 11.73 -7.35 -6.97
N TRP A 379 11.53 -6.07 -6.66
CA TRP A 379 10.38 -5.50 -5.97
C TRP A 379 9.36 -5.04 -7.00
N GLN A 380 8.10 -5.47 -6.84
CA GLN A 380 6.97 -5.04 -7.66
C GLN A 380 5.97 -4.23 -6.81
N PRO A 381 4.99 -3.52 -7.41
CA PRO A 381 4.06 -2.65 -6.66
C PRO A 381 3.45 -3.25 -5.39
N GLY A 382 2.99 -4.50 -5.45
CA GLY A 382 2.42 -5.17 -4.27
C GLY A 382 3.39 -5.48 -3.13
N ASP A 383 4.71 -5.38 -3.35
CA ASP A 383 5.73 -5.55 -2.32
C ASP A 383 6.01 -4.24 -1.55
N TYR A 384 5.73 -3.08 -2.16
CA TYR A 384 6.01 -1.77 -1.57
C TYR A 384 4.78 -0.89 -1.36
N ILE A 385 3.59 -1.35 -1.76
CA ILE A 385 2.30 -0.71 -1.49
C ILE A 385 1.50 -1.63 -0.57
N ASP A 386 1.07 -1.09 0.57
CA ASP A 386 0.27 -1.80 1.58
C ASP A 386 -1.22 -1.74 1.27
N TYR A 387 -1.73 -0.61 0.78
CA TYR A 387 -3.11 -0.49 0.30
C TYR A 387 -3.20 0.39 -0.94
N VAL A 388 -4.14 0.07 -1.82
CA VAL A 388 -4.55 0.97 -2.90
C VAL A 388 -5.99 1.41 -2.65
N MET A 389 -6.21 2.72 -2.65
CA MET A 389 -7.55 3.32 -2.67
C MET A 389 -7.92 3.62 -4.13
N VAL A 390 -8.98 3.00 -4.65
CA VAL A 390 -9.55 3.39 -5.94
C VAL A 390 -10.40 4.67 -5.78
N ASP A 391 -10.30 5.61 -6.71
CA ASP A 391 -11.18 6.79 -6.70
C ASP A 391 -12.66 6.36 -6.71
N TYR A 392 -13.48 7.07 -5.93
CA TYR A 392 -14.90 6.75 -5.74
C TYR A 392 -15.74 6.83 -7.03
N SER A 393 -15.20 7.33 -8.13
CA SER A 393 -15.81 7.35 -9.46
C SER A 393 -15.29 6.28 -10.43
N ASP A 394 -14.33 5.45 -10.01
CA ASP A 394 -13.56 4.58 -10.90
C ASP A 394 -13.72 3.06 -10.64
N SER A 395 -14.54 2.65 -9.68
CA SER A 395 -14.66 1.24 -9.27
C SER A 395 -15.06 0.29 -10.40
N TRP A 396 -15.75 0.78 -11.45
CA TRP A 396 -16.12 -0.04 -12.60
C TRP A 396 -15.02 -0.19 -13.67
N VAL A 397 -13.98 0.66 -13.64
CA VAL A 397 -12.85 0.61 -14.60
C VAL A 397 -11.55 0.09 -13.98
N ALA A 398 -11.35 0.30 -12.68
CA ALA A 398 -10.14 -0.08 -11.98
C ALA A 398 -9.94 -1.59 -11.96
N LYS A 399 -8.68 -2.04 -12.08
CA LYS A 399 -8.35 -3.46 -12.11
C LYS A 399 -7.20 -3.74 -11.16
N LEU A 400 -7.33 -4.80 -10.35
CA LEU A 400 -6.24 -5.26 -9.48
C LEU A 400 -4.93 -5.49 -10.25
N SER A 401 -5.01 -5.95 -11.50
CA SER A 401 -3.85 -6.17 -12.37
C SER A 401 -3.01 -4.91 -12.67
N GLU A 402 -3.55 -3.71 -12.42
CA GLU A 402 -2.83 -2.44 -12.55
C GLU A 402 -1.72 -2.29 -11.49
N PHE A 403 -1.76 -3.08 -10.41
CA PHE A 403 -0.78 -3.11 -9.33
C PHE A 403 -0.22 -4.53 -9.15
N PRO A 404 0.71 -4.97 -10.01
CA PRO A 404 1.27 -6.32 -9.95
C PRO A 404 1.77 -6.72 -8.55
N GLY A 405 1.36 -7.91 -8.11
CA GLY A 405 1.71 -8.46 -6.80
C GLY A 405 0.80 -8.07 -5.64
N LEU A 406 -0.09 -7.08 -5.83
CA LEU A 406 -1.01 -6.68 -4.77
C LEU A 406 -2.13 -7.72 -4.62
N PRO A 407 -2.41 -8.23 -3.40
CA PRO A 407 -3.54 -9.11 -3.16
C PRO A 407 -4.85 -8.32 -3.10
N SER A 408 -5.97 -8.98 -3.39
CA SER A 408 -7.30 -8.34 -3.45
C SER A 408 -7.70 -7.68 -2.13
N ASN A 409 -7.33 -8.28 -0.99
CA ASN A 409 -7.63 -7.76 0.34
C ASN A 409 -6.94 -6.41 0.67
N ARG A 410 -6.00 -5.97 -0.18
CA ARG A 410 -5.28 -4.69 -0.09
C ARG A 410 -5.64 -3.71 -1.21
N PHE A 411 -6.64 -4.05 -2.02
CA PHE A 411 -7.14 -3.21 -3.12
C PHE A 411 -8.57 -2.77 -2.80
N ALA A 412 -8.69 -1.61 -2.16
CA ALA A 412 -9.98 -1.04 -1.80
C ALA A 412 -10.67 -0.53 -3.08
N LEU A 413 -11.47 -1.38 -3.71
CA LEU A 413 -12.13 -1.10 -4.98
C LEU A 413 -13.32 -0.13 -4.83
N HIS A 414 -14.12 -0.33 -3.78
CA HIS A 414 -15.36 0.41 -3.56
C HIS A 414 -15.19 1.41 -2.43
N ASN A 415 -15.05 2.69 -2.76
CA ASN A 415 -14.79 3.77 -1.81
C ASN A 415 -15.82 4.89 -1.92
N TYR A 416 -15.95 5.68 -0.85
CA TYR A 416 -17.08 6.56 -0.67
C TYR A 416 -16.67 7.96 -0.20
N ASN A 417 -17.25 9.00 -0.81
CA ASN A 417 -17.05 10.41 -0.47
C ASN A 417 -18.29 10.94 0.24
N PHE A 418 -18.15 11.25 1.52
CA PHE A 418 -19.21 11.72 2.42
C PHE A 418 -19.28 13.24 2.55
N ASN A 419 -18.22 13.98 2.18
CA ASN A 419 -18.10 15.44 2.38
C ASN A 419 -18.65 16.26 1.20
N SER A 420 -19.31 15.60 0.24
CA SER A 420 -19.92 16.25 -0.92
C SER A 420 -21.38 16.63 -0.66
N ASN A 421 -21.90 17.63 -1.38
CA ASN A 421 -23.36 17.87 -1.46
C ASN A 421 -24.09 16.83 -2.32
N SER A 422 -23.33 16.02 -3.06
CA SER A 422 -23.78 14.82 -3.78
C SER A 422 -22.87 13.65 -3.40
N PRO A 423 -23.00 13.08 -2.19
CA PRO A 423 -22.14 11.99 -1.73
C PRO A 423 -22.23 10.73 -2.59
N SER A 424 -21.16 9.94 -2.62
CA SER A 424 -21.20 8.56 -3.09
C SER A 424 -21.53 7.64 -1.92
N TRP A 425 -22.80 7.28 -1.75
CA TRP A 425 -23.22 6.42 -0.66
C TRP A 425 -22.90 4.94 -0.88
N PRO A 426 -22.57 4.18 0.18
CA PRO A 426 -22.33 2.75 0.10
C PRO A 426 -23.56 1.97 -0.36
N LYS A 427 -23.38 1.14 -1.39
CA LYS A 427 -24.39 0.18 -1.83
C LYS A 427 -24.13 -1.16 -1.18
N VAL A 428 -25.20 -1.87 -0.80
CA VAL A 428 -25.10 -3.17 -0.15
C VAL A 428 -24.32 -4.18 -1.01
N ALA A 429 -24.60 -4.27 -2.31
CA ALA A 429 -23.90 -5.20 -3.20
C ALA A 429 -22.38 -4.93 -3.28
N ASP A 430 -21.99 -3.65 -3.35
CA ASP A 430 -20.57 -3.26 -3.36
C ASP A 430 -19.90 -3.61 -2.01
N LEU A 431 -20.60 -3.40 -0.90
CA LEU A 431 -20.14 -3.78 0.44
C LEU A 431 -20.06 -5.29 0.65
N GLU A 432 -20.96 -6.09 0.07
CA GLU A 432 -20.86 -7.56 0.08
C GLU A 432 -19.61 -8.03 -0.66
N GLU A 433 -19.26 -7.40 -1.78
CA GLU A 433 -18.01 -7.69 -2.51
C GLU A 433 -16.77 -7.28 -1.69
N VAL A 434 -16.84 -6.16 -0.95
CA VAL A 434 -15.81 -5.81 0.03
C VAL A 434 -15.71 -6.88 1.11
N ARG A 435 -16.82 -7.31 1.73
CA ARG A 435 -16.83 -8.33 2.79
C ARG A 435 -16.24 -9.65 2.32
N ASP A 436 -16.51 -10.05 1.08
CA ASP A 436 -16.18 -11.40 0.61
C ASP A 436 -14.82 -11.48 -0.11
N LEU A 437 -14.36 -10.40 -0.75
CA LEU A 437 -13.16 -10.42 -1.61
C LEU A 437 -12.13 -9.33 -1.30
N TYR A 438 -12.54 -8.05 -1.28
CA TYR A 438 -11.59 -6.93 -1.24
C TYR A 438 -11.17 -6.54 0.18
N LYS A 439 -11.94 -6.92 1.20
CA LYS A 439 -11.69 -6.78 2.64
C LYS A 439 -11.18 -5.41 3.09
N SER A 440 -11.34 -4.38 2.28
CA SER A 440 -10.84 -3.03 2.52
C SER A 440 -11.77 -2.03 1.85
N VAL A 441 -12.11 -0.97 2.59
CA VAL A 441 -12.98 0.11 2.13
C VAL A 441 -12.47 1.43 2.70
N VAL A 442 -12.51 2.47 1.87
CA VAL A 442 -12.17 3.83 2.26
C VAL A 442 -13.42 4.70 2.32
N ILE A 443 -13.56 5.41 3.43
CA ILE A 443 -14.58 6.43 3.65
C ILE A 443 -13.86 7.76 3.77
N TYR A 444 -13.95 8.57 2.72
CA TYR A 444 -13.42 9.93 2.70
C TYR A 444 -14.48 10.90 3.21
N GLY A 445 -14.06 11.85 4.04
CA GLY A 445 -14.84 13.05 4.28
C GLY A 445 -15.99 12.91 5.29
N MET A 446 -15.86 11.98 6.24
CA MET A 446 -16.75 11.97 7.41
C MET A 446 -16.59 13.30 8.18
N ASN A 447 -17.71 13.99 8.44
CA ASN A 447 -17.70 15.35 8.99
C ASN A 447 -18.92 15.60 9.89
N PRO A 448 -18.76 15.52 11.22
CA PRO A 448 -19.85 15.77 12.18
C PRO A 448 -20.37 17.21 12.19
N PHE A 449 -19.64 18.12 11.56
CA PHE A 449 -19.92 19.56 11.44
C PHE A 449 -20.21 19.97 9.99
N HIS A 450 -20.60 19.02 9.13
CA HIS A 450 -20.86 19.30 7.73
C HIS A 450 -21.91 20.43 7.57
N PRO A 451 -21.66 21.48 6.77
CA PRO A 451 -22.53 22.67 6.71
C PRO A 451 -23.99 22.40 6.29
N SER A 452 -24.25 21.29 5.59
CA SER A 452 -25.61 20.87 5.22
C SER A 452 -26.36 20.12 6.33
N ASN A 453 -25.73 19.91 7.49
CA ASN A 453 -26.20 19.04 8.57
C ASN A 453 -26.44 17.58 8.13
N SER A 454 -25.72 17.13 7.10
CA SER A 454 -25.85 15.79 6.53
C SER A 454 -25.25 14.68 7.39
N PHE A 455 -24.56 15.02 8.48
CA PHE A 455 -23.98 14.02 9.37
C PHE A 455 -25.06 13.12 10.00
N ASP A 456 -26.06 13.72 10.65
CA ASP A 456 -27.04 13.01 11.48
C ASP A 456 -28.49 13.47 11.31
N THR A 457 -28.76 14.63 10.69
CA THR A 457 -30.14 15.18 10.62
C THR A 457 -30.73 15.26 9.23
N THR A 458 -29.94 15.62 8.22
CA THR A 458 -30.45 15.96 6.88
C THR A 458 -29.97 14.95 5.85
N PRO A 459 -30.79 13.97 5.44
CA PRO A 459 -30.42 13.06 4.37
C PRO A 459 -30.17 13.81 3.05
N ILE A 460 -28.98 13.62 2.48
CA ILE A 460 -28.59 14.18 1.17
C ILE A 460 -28.24 13.07 0.19
N GLY A 461 -28.21 13.37 -1.11
CA GLY A 461 -27.94 12.40 -2.16
C GLY A 461 -28.25 12.97 -3.54
N THR A 462 -27.93 12.23 -4.59
CA THR A 462 -28.22 12.65 -5.97
C THR A 462 -29.72 12.61 -6.26
N SER A 463 -30.17 13.32 -7.29
CA SER A 463 -31.60 13.43 -7.63
C SER A 463 -32.28 12.09 -7.96
N SER A 464 -31.51 11.13 -8.49
CA SER A 464 -31.96 9.77 -8.81
C SER A 464 -31.46 8.71 -7.82
N GLY A 465 -30.67 9.12 -6.82
CA GLY A 465 -30.04 8.23 -5.84
C GLY A 465 -30.79 8.20 -4.51
N GLU A 466 -30.34 7.30 -3.65
CA GLU A 466 -30.78 7.26 -2.27
C GLU A 466 -30.28 8.49 -1.51
N LYS A 467 -31.07 8.95 -0.54
CA LYS A 467 -30.70 10.02 0.37
C LYS A 467 -30.46 9.46 1.76
N LEU A 468 -29.26 9.65 2.27
CA LEU A 468 -28.84 9.20 3.58
C LEU A 468 -28.16 10.35 4.33
N THR A 469 -28.16 10.25 5.65
CA THR A 469 -27.18 10.93 6.48
C THR A 469 -25.87 10.13 6.48
N GLN A 470 -24.76 10.75 6.89
CA GLN A 470 -23.51 10.02 7.07
C GLN A 470 -23.67 8.90 8.10
N LEU A 471 -24.37 9.13 9.22
CA LEU A 471 -24.64 8.06 10.22
C LEU A 471 -25.42 6.89 9.63
N GLN A 472 -26.45 7.13 8.82
CA GLN A 472 -27.19 6.04 8.15
C GLN A 472 -26.33 5.27 7.15
N ALA A 473 -25.41 5.96 6.47
CA ALA A 473 -24.44 5.31 5.59
C ALA A 473 -23.44 4.46 6.38
N LEU A 474 -22.95 4.94 7.54
CA LEU A 474 -22.07 4.18 8.44
C LEU A 474 -22.76 2.97 9.05
N GLU A 475 -24.03 3.10 9.48
CA GLU A 475 -24.87 1.99 9.95
C GLU A 475 -24.90 0.86 8.92
N ARG A 476 -25.18 1.19 7.66
CA ARG A 476 -25.19 0.20 6.57
C ARG A 476 -23.85 -0.51 6.40
N VAL A 477 -22.74 0.23 6.51
CA VAL A 477 -21.40 -0.37 6.44
C VAL A 477 -21.20 -1.35 7.59
N CYS A 478 -21.62 -0.99 8.81
CA CYS A 478 -21.53 -1.86 9.97
C CYS A 478 -22.35 -3.15 9.78
N GLU A 479 -23.62 -3.01 9.41
CA GLU A 479 -24.52 -4.15 9.21
C GLU A 479 -24.01 -5.08 8.11
N THR A 480 -23.52 -4.53 7.00
CA THR A 480 -23.14 -5.34 5.83
C THR A 480 -21.76 -6.00 5.97
N LEU A 481 -20.78 -5.28 6.53
CA LEU A 481 -19.40 -5.80 6.63
C LEU A 481 -19.19 -6.62 7.91
N PHE A 482 -19.91 -6.27 8.97
CA PHE A 482 -19.64 -6.79 10.32
C PHE A 482 -20.82 -7.50 10.96
N ASP A 483 -21.99 -7.54 10.32
CA ASP A 483 -23.19 -8.16 10.90
C ASP A 483 -23.55 -7.58 12.28
N GLU A 484 -23.20 -6.32 12.51
CA GLU A 484 -23.37 -5.58 13.77
C GLU A 484 -23.96 -4.19 13.50
N GLU A 485 -24.76 -3.68 14.44
CA GLU A 485 -25.22 -2.29 14.40
C GLU A 485 -24.09 -1.31 14.75
N LEU A 486 -24.21 -0.06 14.27
CA LEU A 486 -23.30 1.03 14.67
C LEU A 486 -23.65 1.52 16.09
N ASP A 487 -22.64 1.61 16.94
CA ASP A 487 -22.69 2.32 18.21
C ASP A 487 -21.96 3.67 18.09
N TYR A 488 -22.74 4.74 17.91
CA TYR A 488 -22.25 6.12 17.93
C TYR A 488 -22.50 6.76 19.30
N ASP A 489 -21.43 7.16 19.99
CA ASP A 489 -21.51 7.65 21.36
C ASP A 489 -22.03 9.10 21.52
N GLY A 490 -22.30 9.78 20.41
CA GLY A 490 -22.80 11.17 20.38
C GLY A 490 -21.72 12.24 20.57
N VAL A 491 -20.46 11.87 20.79
CA VAL A 491 -19.37 12.82 21.00
C VAL A 491 -18.90 13.38 19.65
N LYS A 492 -18.75 14.70 19.59
CA LYS A 492 -18.19 15.43 18.44
C LYS A 492 -16.99 16.24 18.90
N TYR A 493 -15.84 16.02 18.27
CA TYR A 493 -14.60 16.74 18.57
C TYR A 493 -14.44 17.89 17.58
N GLU A 494 -14.49 19.13 18.08
CA GLU A 494 -14.22 20.31 17.27
C GLU A 494 -12.74 20.38 16.85
N ALA A 495 -12.47 21.00 15.69
CA ALA A 495 -11.12 21.27 15.21
C ALA A 495 -10.49 22.45 15.97
N ASP A 496 -10.18 22.24 17.24
CA ASP A 496 -9.70 23.26 18.19
C ASP A 496 -8.22 23.63 18.03
N TYR A 497 -7.54 23.04 17.04
CA TYR A 497 -6.17 23.33 16.61
C TYR A 497 -6.08 24.41 15.50
N LYS A 498 -7.22 24.90 14.99
CA LYS A 498 -7.31 25.95 13.96
C LYS A 498 -7.04 27.38 14.45
N LYS A 499 -6.50 27.55 15.66
CA LYS A 499 -6.47 28.84 16.36
C LYS A 499 -5.44 29.82 15.83
#